data_AF-A0AAV5Y0L1-F1
#
_entry.id   AF-A0AAV5Y0L1-F1
#
_cell.length_a   1.000
_cell.length_b   1.000
_cell.length_c   1.000
_cell.angle_alpha   90.00
_cell.angle_beta   90.00
_cell.angle_gamma   90.00
#
_symmetry.space_group_name_H-M   'P 1'
#
loop_
_entity.id
_entity.type
_entity.pdbx_description
1 polymer ?
#
loop_
_entity_poly.entity_id
_entity_poly.type
_entity_poly.pdbx_seq_one_letter_code
_entity_poly.pdbx_strand_id
1 'polypeptide(L)' 'MFQATRDKILPTTITGSYPRPRWFTEVLRGRAFKDALGDSVFREQYLDAVTCLVREQERAGLDIVTDGDSRFDLTVG' A
#
# COMPACT_ATOMS: atom_id res chain seq x y z
N MET A 1 -16.98 9.88 -18.61
CA MET A 1 -15.71 9.79 -17.84
C MET A 1 -16.07 9.72 -16.36
N PHE A 2 -15.49 8.78 -15.61
CA PHE A 2 -15.72 8.63 -14.17
C PHE A 2 -14.88 9.67 -13.39
N GLN A 3 -15.48 10.30 -12.38
CA GLN A 3 -14.82 11.26 -11.47
C GLN A 3 -15.09 10.83 -10.03
N ALA A 4 -14.11 10.17 -9.40
CA ALA A 4 -14.25 9.59 -8.06
C ALA A 4 -14.59 10.63 -6.97
N THR A 5 -14.18 11.89 -7.15
CA THR A 5 -14.26 12.95 -6.14
C THR A 5 -15.17 14.12 -6.53
N ARG A 6 -16.12 13.92 -7.46
CA ARG A 6 -16.96 15.00 -8.03
C ARG A 6 -17.61 15.90 -6.97
N ASP A 7 -18.12 15.31 -5.90
CA ASP A 7 -18.89 16.02 -4.87
C ASP A 7 -18.06 16.33 -3.61
N LYS A 8 -16.73 16.18 -3.68
CA LYS A 8 -15.79 16.43 -2.58
C LYS A 8 -15.12 17.79 -2.73
N ILE A 9 -15.15 18.61 -1.69
CA ILE A 9 -14.40 19.87 -1.62
C ILE A 9 -13.08 19.59 -0.89
N LEU A 10 -11.95 19.88 -1.56
CA LEU A 10 -10.59 19.62 -1.07
C LEU A 10 -10.36 18.14 -0.67
N PRO A 11 -10.47 17.19 -1.62
CA PRO A 11 -10.24 15.78 -1.33
C PRO A 11 -8.80 15.55 -0.83
N THR A 12 -8.69 14.70 0.18
CA THR A 12 -7.45 14.40 0.89
C THR A 12 -6.84 13.08 0.43
N THR A 13 -5.52 13.03 0.40
CA THR A 13 -4.73 11.85 0.05
C THR A 13 -3.32 11.98 0.61
N ILE A 14 -2.53 10.91 0.49
CA ILE A 14 -1.08 10.92 0.70
C ILE A 14 -0.35 10.74 -0.63
N THR A 15 0.90 11.17 -0.71
CA THR A 15 1.68 11.13 -1.95
C THR A 15 1.99 9.70 -2.41
N GLY A 16 2.10 8.74 -1.48
CA GLY A 16 2.48 7.38 -1.79
C GLY A 16 3.01 6.67 -0.56
N SER A 17 4.33 6.42 -0.57
CA SER A 17 5.07 5.61 0.39
C SER A 17 4.63 5.76 1.85
N TYR A 18 4.39 4.61 2.48
CA TYR A 18 3.98 4.52 3.88
C TYR A 18 4.91 3.55 4.63
N PRO A 19 5.21 3.78 5.92
CA PRO A 19 6.04 2.85 6.70
C PRO A 19 5.48 1.42 6.69
N ARG A 20 6.31 0.45 6.28
CA ARG A 20 5.93 -0.96 6.32
C ARG A 20 5.81 -1.43 7.77
N PRO A 21 4.81 -2.26 8.10
CA PRO A 21 4.73 -2.89 9.42
C PRO A 21 6.01 -3.69 9.72
N ARG A 22 6.46 -3.67 10.99
CA ARG A 22 7.72 -4.32 11.40
C ARG A 22 7.77 -5.84 11.12
N TRP A 23 6.61 -6.48 10.98
CA TRP A 23 6.49 -7.90 10.69
C TRP A 23 6.54 -8.22 9.18
N PHE A 24 6.42 -7.23 8.29
CA PHE A 24 6.60 -7.42 6.85
C PHE A 24 8.09 -7.40 6.53
N THR A 25 8.73 -8.57 6.66
CA THR A 25 10.16 -8.77 6.46
C THR A 25 10.53 -9.24 5.07
N GLU A 26 9.57 -9.76 4.30
CA GLU A 26 9.83 -10.21 2.94
C GLU A 26 10.12 -9.05 1.97
N VAL A 27 10.86 -9.39 0.92
CA VAL A 27 11.38 -8.46 -0.09
C VAL A 27 11.37 -9.12 -1.47
N LEU A 28 11.48 -8.31 -2.51
CA LEU A 28 11.56 -8.74 -3.90
C LEU A 28 12.86 -9.46 -4.19
N ARG A 29 14.00 -9.19 -3.53
CA ARG A 29 15.27 -9.90 -3.84
C ARG A 29 15.64 -9.86 -5.33
N GLY A 30 15.27 -8.79 -6.04
CA GLY A 30 15.51 -8.61 -7.48
C GLY A 30 14.56 -9.34 -8.43
N ARG A 31 13.62 -10.17 -7.96
CA ARG A 31 12.55 -10.74 -8.83
C ARG A 31 11.46 -9.68 -9.10
N ALA A 32 10.75 -9.82 -10.22
CA ALA A 32 9.62 -8.94 -10.53
C ALA A 32 8.51 -9.13 -9.48
N PHE A 33 7.75 -8.07 -9.21
CA PHE A 33 6.65 -8.12 -8.22
C PHE A 33 5.64 -9.25 -8.53
N LYS A 34 5.32 -9.46 -9.82
CA LYS A 34 4.43 -10.54 -10.25
C LYS A 34 4.98 -11.93 -9.90
N ASP A 35 6.29 -12.14 -10.03
CA ASP A 35 6.93 -13.41 -9.68
C ASP A 35 6.97 -13.60 -8.16
N ALA A 36 7.21 -12.51 -7.42
CA ALA A 36 7.17 -12.51 -5.96
C ALA A 36 5.78 -12.86 -5.39
N LEU A 37 4.70 -12.49 -6.07
CA LEU A 37 3.34 -12.90 -5.68
C LEU A 37 3.10 -14.42 -5.80
N GLY A 38 3.95 -15.16 -6.52
CA GLY A 38 3.90 -16.63 -6.54
C GLY A 38 4.44 -17.28 -5.26
N ASP A 39 5.22 -16.54 -4.47
CA ASP A 39 5.73 -16.94 -3.17
C ASP A 39 4.65 -16.68 -2.11
N SER A 40 4.20 -17.74 -1.43
CA SER A 40 3.09 -17.65 -0.49
C SER A 40 3.38 -16.71 0.67
N VAL A 41 4.61 -16.68 1.17
CA VAL A 41 4.99 -15.88 2.35
C VAL A 41 5.05 -14.41 1.98
N PHE A 42 5.70 -14.08 0.85
CA PHE A 42 5.72 -12.69 0.35
C PHE A 42 4.30 -12.19 0.07
N ARG A 43 3.49 -13.01 -0.61
CA ARG A 43 2.11 -12.64 -0.97
C ARG A 43 1.25 -12.37 0.26
N GLU A 44 1.32 -13.24 1.28
CA GLU A 44 0.57 -13.08 2.52
C GLU A 44 0.99 -11.78 3.23
N GLN A 45 2.29 -11.57 3.46
CA GLN A 45 2.77 -10.35 4.12
C GLN A 45 2.41 -9.08 3.35
N TYR A 46 2.52 -9.08 2.01
CA TYR A 46 2.14 -7.95 1.18
C TYR A 46 0.65 -7.62 1.29
N LEU A 47 -0.22 -8.62 1.15
CA LEU A 47 -1.67 -8.43 1.21
C LEU A 47 -2.12 -7.95 2.60
N ASP A 48 -1.56 -8.52 3.67
CA ASP A 48 -1.85 -8.11 5.04
C ASP A 48 -1.38 -6.66 5.27
N ALA A 49 -0.19 -6.29 4.77
CA ALA A 49 0.37 -4.97 4.98
C ALA A 49 -0.45 -3.89 4.27
N VAL A 50 -0.81 -4.14 3.00
CA VAL A 50 -1.69 -3.25 2.24
C VAL A 50 -3.07 -3.15 2.89
N THR A 51 -3.61 -4.27 3.39
CA THR A 51 -4.91 -4.25 4.07
C THR A 51 -4.86 -3.40 5.34
N CYS A 52 -3.88 -3.60 6.22
CA CYS A 52 -3.69 -2.78 7.41
C CYS A 52 -3.57 -1.30 7.05
N LEU A 53 -2.72 -0.99 6.06
CA LEU A 53 -2.49 0.38 5.62
C LEU A 53 -3.76 1.05 5.09
N VAL A 54 -4.49 0.39 4.18
CA VAL A 54 -5.74 0.93 3.63
C VAL A 54 -6.75 1.18 4.74
N ARG A 55 -6.86 0.25 5.70
CA ARG A 55 -7.72 0.43 6.88
C ARG A 55 -7.33 1.63 7.72
N GLU A 56 -6.05 1.87 7.94
CA GLU A 56 -5.58 3.04 8.69
C GLU A 56 -5.86 4.34 7.92
N GLN A 57 -5.69 4.37 6.60
CA GLN A 57 -6.04 5.52 5.77
C GLN A 57 -7.55 5.80 5.76
N GLU A 58 -8.38 4.76 5.67
CA GLU A 58 -9.84 4.87 5.79
C GLU A 58 -10.25 5.43 7.16
N ARG A 59 -9.64 4.92 8.24
CA ARG A 59 -9.89 5.39 9.61
C ARG A 59 -9.41 6.82 9.85
N ALA A 60 -8.33 7.24 9.18
CA ALA A 60 -7.84 8.61 9.19
C ALA A 60 -8.74 9.56 8.38
N GLY A 61 -9.67 9.04 7.58
CA GLY A 61 -10.63 9.83 6.81
C GLY A 61 -10.10 10.32 5.46
N LEU A 62 -9.09 9.66 4.88
CA LEU A 62 -8.61 10.01 3.54
C LEU A 62 -9.66 9.70 2.46
N ASP A 63 -9.80 10.59 1.49
CA ASP A 63 -10.76 10.43 0.38
C ASP A 63 -10.23 9.50 -0.73
N ILE A 64 -8.91 9.52 -0.94
CA ILE A 64 -8.21 8.67 -1.89
C ILE A 64 -7.10 7.96 -1.14
N VAL A 65 -7.13 6.62 -1.15
CA VAL A 65 -6.16 5.78 -0.45
C VAL A 65 -5.12 5.22 -1.42
N THR A 66 -3.95 4.87 -0.89
CA THR A 66 -2.85 4.24 -1.64
C THR A 66 -2.43 2.90 -1.02
N ASP A 67 -1.71 2.07 -1.76
CA ASP A 67 -1.06 0.86 -1.23
C ASP A 67 0.25 1.16 -0.48
N GLY A 68 0.59 2.44 -0.33
CA GLY A 68 1.77 2.92 0.39
C GLY A 68 3.09 2.45 -0.19
N ASP A 69 3.14 2.14 -1.49
CA ASP A 69 4.35 1.63 -2.15
C ASP A 69 4.88 0.33 -1.52
N SER A 70 4.02 -0.44 -0.84
CA SER A 70 4.38 -1.62 -0.04
C SER A 70 5.05 -2.75 -0.84
N ARG A 71 5.03 -2.66 -2.17
CA ARG A 71 5.70 -3.60 -3.07
C ARG A 71 7.21 -3.39 -3.20
N PHE A 72 7.73 -2.22 -2.82
CA PHE A 72 9.16 -1.90 -2.94
C PHE A 72 9.93 -2.34 -1.69
N ASP A 73 11.18 -2.75 -1.90
CA ASP A 73 12.06 -3.19 -0.80
C ASP A 73 12.50 -2.03 0.08
N LEU A 74 12.71 -0.86 -0.52
CA LEU A 74 13.09 0.35 0.17
C LEU A 74 11.90 0.88 0.97
N THR A 75 12.05 0.91 2.30
CA THR A 75 11.12 1.60 3.19
C THR A 75 11.36 3.10 3.13
N VAL A 76 10.32 3.88 3.39
CA VAL A 76 10.43 5.33 3.60
C VAL A 76 11.44 5.60 4.73
N GLY A 77 12.46 6.40 4.43
CA GLY A 77 13.53 6.84 5.33
C GLY A 77 14.22 8.05 4.73
#